data_AF-A0A4S3LZN5-F1
#
_entry.id   AF-A0A4S3LZN5-F1
#
_cell.length_a   1.000
_cell.length_b   1.000
_cell.length_c   1.000
_cell.angle_alpha   90.00
_cell.angle_beta   90.00
_cell.angle_gamma   90.00
#
_symmetry.space_group_name_H-M   'P 1'
#
loop_
_entity.id
_entity.type
_entity.pdbx_description
1 polymer ?
#
loop_
_entity_poly.entity_id
_entity_poly.type
_entity_poly.pdbx_seq_one_letter_code
_entity_poly.pdbx_strand_id
1 'polypeptide(L)'
;MGKKENLVRIGFWLLVIGIFGYVTIVNIDREKQVLSSPEKVIATISGFENGVRGSSRVNFTYSYKDSLYKSWSRTSLSFAGWCKKRNDCKGLMFEITINKNNPKQLLVDWDNIFENKNFINNP
;
A
#
# COMPACT_ATOMS: atom_id res chain seq x y z
N MET A 1 -1.10 49.54 -26.80
CA MET A 1 -2.10 48.52 -26.42
C MET A 1 -1.53 47.35 -25.59
N GLY A 2 -0.28 47.39 -25.06
CA GLY A 2 0.38 46.18 -24.52
C GLY A 2 0.64 46.07 -23.00
N LYS A 3 0.19 47.01 -22.16
CA LYS A 3 0.51 46.99 -20.71
C LYS A 3 -0.46 46.15 -19.86
N LYS A 4 -1.72 46.04 -20.27
CA LYS A 4 -2.76 45.30 -19.52
C LYS A 4 -2.66 43.78 -19.72
N GLU A 5 -2.22 43.32 -20.89
CA GLU A 5 -2.08 41.88 -21.20
C GLU A 5 -0.94 41.21 -20.42
N ASN A 6 0.16 41.93 -20.16
CA ASN A 6 1.28 41.41 -19.37
C ASN A 6 0.92 41.23 -17.89
N LEU A 7 0.10 42.11 -17.31
CA LEU A 7 -0.33 41.99 -15.91
C LEU A 7 -1.24 40.79 -15.67
N VAL A 8 -2.14 40.49 -16.62
CA VAL A 8 -3.01 39.31 -16.54
C VAL A 8 -2.20 38.02 -16.68
N ARG A 9 -1.20 37.98 -17.58
CA ARG A 9 -0.29 36.84 -17.71
C ARG A 9 0.52 36.59 -16.44
N ILE A 10 1.06 37.63 -15.81
CA ILE A 10 1.84 37.49 -14.56
C ILE A 10 0.94 36.99 -13.41
N GLY A 11 -0.28 37.54 -13.28
CA GLY A 11 -1.24 37.09 -12.27
C GLY A 11 -1.64 35.61 -12.44
N PHE A 12 -1.82 35.16 -13.69
CA PHE A 12 -2.12 33.76 -13.99
C PHE A 12 -0.97 32.83 -13.59
N TRP A 13 0.28 33.19 -13.89
CA TRP A 13 1.45 32.38 -13.51
C TRP A 13 1.64 32.26 -12.00
N LEU A 14 1.41 33.34 -11.23
CA LEU A 14 1.45 33.31 -9.77
C LEU A 14 0.39 32.37 -9.17
N LEU A 15 -0.80 32.34 -9.76
CA LEU A 15 -1.90 31.48 -9.33
C LEU A 15 -1.57 29.99 -9.59
N VAL A 16 -1.00 29.68 -10.74
CA VAL A 16 -0.54 28.32 -11.08
C VAL A 16 0.56 27.85 -10.14
N ILE A 17 1.56 28.69 -9.85
CA ILE A 17 2.65 28.35 -8.91
C ILE A 17 2.10 28.12 -7.49
N GLY A 18 1.14 28.94 -7.05
CA GLY A 18 0.49 28.79 -5.75
C GLY A 18 -0.28 27.47 -5.62
N ILE A 19 -1.03 27.08 -6.66
CA ILE A 19 -1.77 25.80 -6.69
C ILE A 19 -0.79 24.62 -6.67
N PHE A 20 0.24 24.66 -7.52
CA PHE A 20 1.24 23.60 -7.56
C PHE A 20 1.94 23.46 -6.21
N GLY A 21 2.40 24.55 -5.60
CA GLY A 21 3.06 24.54 -4.29
C GLY A 21 2.18 23.98 -3.18
N TYR A 22 0.90 24.34 -3.14
CA TYR A 22 -0.06 23.80 -2.16
C TYR A 22 -0.24 22.29 -2.30
N VAL A 23 -0.39 21.79 -3.53
CA VAL A 23 -0.55 20.35 -3.80
C VAL A 23 0.68 19.57 -3.35
N THR A 24 1.90 20.07 -3.59
CA THR A 24 3.13 19.37 -3.18
C THR A 24 3.27 19.30 -1.66
N ILE A 25 3.00 20.40 -0.94
CA ILE A 25 3.12 20.45 0.53
C ILE A 25 2.12 19.49 1.19
N VAL A 26 0.87 19.47 0.73
CA VAL A 26 -0.17 18.58 1.28
C VAL A 26 0.18 17.10 1.07
N ASN A 27 0.81 16.75 -0.05
CA ASN A 27 1.25 15.36 -0.30
C ASN A 27 2.41 14.95 0.62
N ILE A 28 3.39 15.83 0.86
CA ILE A 28 4.53 15.54 1.75
C ILE A 28 4.07 15.35 3.21
N ASP A 29 3.16 16.20 3.70
CA ASP A 29 2.65 16.08 5.07
C ASP A 29 1.83 14.79 5.26
N ARG A 30 1.08 14.36 4.23
CA ARG A 30 0.41 13.06 4.24
C ARG A 30 1.41 11.91 4.33
N GLU A 31 2.46 11.89 3.52
CA GLU A 31 3.49 10.83 3.60
C GLU A 31 4.18 10.79 4.97
N LYS A 32 4.46 11.96 5.58
CA LYS A 32 5.04 12.02 6.93
C LYS A 32 4.09 11.52 8.02
N GLN A 33 2.80 11.87 7.96
CA GLN A 33 1.80 11.35 8.90
C GLN A 33 1.57 9.84 8.73
N VAL A 34 1.79 9.33 7.53
CA VAL A 34 1.72 7.90 7.23
C VAL A 34 2.87 7.14 7.90
N LEU A 35 4.07 7.71 7.93
CA LEU A 35 5.25 7.08 8.52
C LEU A 35 5.35 7.28 10.05
N SER A 36 4.61 8.23 10.63
CA SER A 36 4.75 8.59 12.05
C SER A 36 3.99 7.69 13.04
N SER A 37 3.17 6.75 12.56
CA SER A 37 2.41 5.86 13.46
C SER A 37 2.26 4.43 12.92
N PRO A 38 3.38 3.69 12.74
CA PRO A 38 3.34 2.29 12.35
C PRO A 38 2.83 1.41 13.51
N GLU A 39 2.05 0.39 13.18
CA GLU A 39 1.65 -0.69 14.09
C GLU A 39 1.83 -2.04 13.41
N LYS A 40 2.38 -3.02 14.12
CA LYS A 40 2.48 -4.40 13.65
C LYS A 40 1.21 -5.16 14.00
N VAL A 41 0.64 -5.86 13.02
CA VAL A 41 -0.52 -6.74 13.19
C VAL A 41 -0.28 -8.06 12.45
N ILE A 42 -0.99 -9.10 12.85
CA ILE A 42 -0.91 -10.40 12.19
C ILE A 42 -1.98 -10.49 11.12
N ALA A 43 -1.55 -10.73 9.89
CA ALA A 43 -2.41 -11.06 8.77
C ALA A 43 -2.47 -12.57 8.57
N THR A 44 -3.59 -13.05 8.05
CA THR A 44 -3.82 -14.44 7.68
C THR A 44 -4.19 -14.52 6.21
N ILE A 45 -3.52 -15.39 5.45
CA ILE A 45 -3.86 -15.64 4.05
C ILE A 45 -5.24 -16.29 3.99
N SER A 46 -6.15 -15.64 3.27
CA SER A 46 -7.52 -16.09 3.04
C SER A 46 -7.68 -16.84 1.72
N GLY A 47 -6.78 -16.61 0.75
CA GLY A 47 -6.76 -17.32 -0.53
C GLY A 47 -5.79 -16.72 -1.54
N PHE A 48 -5.79 -17.31 -2.73
CA PHE A 48 -4.88 -16.98 -3.81
C PHE A 48 -5.65 -16.84 -5.12
N GLU A 49 -5.36 -15.79 -5.90
CA GLU A 49 -6.01 -15.52 -7.17
C GLU A 49 -4.98 -15.23 -8.27
N ASN A 50 -5.27 -15.71 -9.49
CA ASN A 50 -4.51 -15.28 -10.66
C ASN A 50 -4.93 -13.84 -11.02
N GLY A 51 -3.97 -12.93 -11.07
CA GLY A 51 -4.17 -11.55 -11.50
C GLY A 51 -4.10 -11.39 -13.03
N VAL A 52 -4.27 -10.15 -13.47
CA VAL A 52 -4.20 -9.77 -14.90
C VAL A 52 -2.76 -9.90 -15.42
N ARG A 53 -2.58 -10.35 -16.67
CA ARG A 53 -1.27 -10.49 -17.37
C ARG A 53 -0.26 -11.40 -16.65
N GLY A 54 -0.71 -12.53 -16.11
CA GLY A 54 0.19 -13.50 -15.46
C GLY A 54 0.75 -13.01 -14.11
N SER A 55 0.16 -11.97 -13.52
CA SER A 55 0.43 -11.64 -12.11
C SER A 55 -0.33 -12.61 -11.21
N SER A 56 0.10 -12.76 -9.96
CA SER A 56 -0.66 -13.51 -8.95
C SER A 56 -0.87 -12.66 -7.71
N ARG A 57 -1.97 -12.89 -7.00
CA ARG A 57 -2.39 -12.11 -5.84
C ARG A 57 -2.67 -13.02 -4.66
N VAL A 58 -2.16 -12.63 -3.51
CA VAL A 58 -2.51 -13.21 -2.21
C VAL A 58 -3.56 -12.32 -1.57
N ASN A 59 -4.70 -12.90 -1.24
CA ASN A 59 -5.73 -12.24 -0.47
C ASN A 59 -5.53 -12.58 1.01
N PHE A 60 -5.55 -11.58 1.89
CA PHE A 60 -5.35 -11.78 3.32
C PHE A 60 -6.29 -10.91 4.15
N THR A 61 -6.47 -11.32 5.39
CA THR A 61 -7.28 -10.62 6.39
C THR A 61 -6.47 -10.35 7.63
N TYR A 62 -6.70 -9.21 8.27
CA TYR A 62 -6.09 -8.86 9.55
C TYR A 62 -7.10 -8.13 10.41
N SER A 63 -6.98 -8.30 11.72
CA SER A 63 -7.79 -7.58 12.69
C SER A 63 -6.99 -6.43 13.28
N TYR A 64 -7.62 -5.27 13.41
CA TYR A 64 -7.08 -4.15 14.15
C TYR A 64 -8.19 -3.52 14.97
N LYS A 65 -8.01 -3.48 16.29
CA LYS A 65 -9.09 -3.22 17.26
C LYS A 65 -10.25 -4.20 16.99
N ASP A 66 -11.49 -3.73 17.00
CA ASP A 66 -12.69 -4.56 16.81
C ASP A 66 -13.12 -4.70 15.34
N SER A 67 -12.22 -4.41 14.39
CA SER A 67 -12.51 -4.41 12.96
C SER A 67 -11.65 -5.41 12.19
N LEU A 68 -12.31 -6.17 11.30
CA LEU A 68 -11.67 -7.08 10.36
C LEU A 68 -11.47 -6.38 9.02
N TYR A 69 -10.22 -6.35 8.55
CA TYR A 69 -9.84 -5.78 7.27
C TYR A 69 -9.51 -6.89 6.28
N LYS A 70 -9.85 -6.66 5.01
CA LYS A 70 -9.48 -7.52 3.88
C LYS A 70 -8.61 -6.72 2.94
N SER A 71 -7.51 -7.30 2.49
CA SER A 71 -6.63 -6.69 1.52
C SER A 71 -5.96 -7.75 0.65
N TRP A 72 -5.18 -7.29 -0.31
CA TRP A 72 -4.47 -8.14 -1.25
C TRP A 72 -3.09 -7.57 -1.55
N SER A 73 -2.16 -8.44 -1.91
CA SER A 73 -0.85 -8.05 -2.40
C SER A 73 -0.48 -8.85 -3.64
N ARG A 74 0.31 -8.25 -4.53
CA ARG A 74 0.88 -8.95 -5.67
C ARG A 74 2.04 -9.81 -5.19
N THR A 75 2.22 -10.95 -5.84
CA THR A 75 3.30 -11.87 -5.54
C THR A 75 4.00 -12.29 -6.81
N SER A 76 5.26 -12.72 -6.65
CA SER A 76 6.03 -13.31 -7.73
C SER A 76 5.42 -14.65 -8.15
N LEU A 77 5.66 -15.03 -9.41
CA LEU A 77 5.23 -16.34 -9.92
C LEU A 77 5.89 -17.51 -9.18
N SER A 78 7.11 -17.31 -8.68
CA SER A 78 7.81 -18.32 -7.86
C SER A 78 7.06 -18.59 -6.57
N PHE A 79 6.67 -17.53 -5.85
CA PHE A 79 5.84 -17.65 -4.66
C PHE A 79 4.47 -18.27 -4.99
N ALA A 80 3.84 -17.84 -6.09
CA ALA A 80 2.58 -18.38 -6.55
C ALA A 80 2.62 -19.91 -6.74
N GLY A 81 3.67 -20.41 -7.39
CA GLY A 81 3.87 -21.84 -7.61
C GLY A 81 4.10 -22.61 -6.32
N TRP A 82 4.86 -22.05 -5.39
CA TRP A 82 5.06 -22.63 -4.05
C TRP A 82 3.74 -22.68 -3.27
N CYS A 83 2.96 -21.60 -3.34
CA CYS A 83 1.71 -21.43 -2.60
C CYS A 83 0.59 -22.37 -3.07
N LYS A 84 0.43 -22.52 -4.39
CA LYS A 84 -0.53 -23.45 -5.00
C LYS A 84 -0.34 -24.90 -4.56
N LYS A 85 0.92 -25.32 -4.35
CA LYS A 85 1.24 -26.67 -3.86
C LYS A 85 0.89 -26.89 -2.38
N ARG A 86 0.57 -25.82 -1.65
CA ARG A 86 0.31 -25.82 -0.20
C ARG A 86 -1.09 -25.30 0.11
N ASN A 87 -2.08 -25.78 -0.66
CA ASN A 87 -3.48 -25.40 -0.50
C ASN A 87 -3.69 -23.86 -0.52
N ASP A 88 -3.08 -23.21 -1.51
CA ASP A 88 -3.12 -21.76 -1.71
C ASP A 88 -2.67 -20.94 -0.50
N CYS A 89 -1.76 -21.51 0.31
CA CYS A 89 -1.26 -20.95 1.57
C CYS A 89 -2.36 -20.55 2.57
N LYS A 90 -3.58 -21.05 2.39
CA LYS A 90 -4.71 -20.61 3.19
C LYS A 90 -4.47 -20.92 4.66
N GLY A 91 -4.62 -19.91 5.50
CA GLY A 91 -4.36 -20.00 6.94
C GLY A 91 -2.92 -19.67 7.36
N LEU A 92 -1.97 -19.50 6.43
CA LEU A 92 -0.63 -19.02 6.80
C LEU A 92 -0.73 -17.60 7.36
N MET A 93 -0.03 -17.38 8.47
CA MET A 93 -0.02 -16.10 9.18
C MET A 93 1.30 -15.38 8.93
N PHE A 94 1.28 -14.06 8.85
CA PHE A 94 2.49 -13.25 8.68
C PHE A 94 2.30 -11.87 9.31
N GLU A 95 3.40 -11.24 9.71
CA GLU A 95 3.38 -9.91 10.30
C GLU A 95 3.31 -8.85 9.19
N ILE A 96 2.40 -7.90 9.33
CA ILE A 96 2.34 -6.70 8.50
C ILE A 96 2.38 -5.46 9.38
N THR A 97 2.97 -4.39 8.84
CA THR A 97 2.88 -3.06 9.45
C THR A 97 1.77 -2.27 8.78
N ILE A 98 0.91 -1.64 9.57
CA ILE A 98 -0.17 -0.76 9.11
C ILE A 98 0.00 0.64 9.71
N ASN A 99 -0.68 1.64 9.16
CA ASN A 99 -0.78 2.94 9.81
C ASN A 99 -1.91 2.93 10.87
N LYS A 100 -1.62 3.33 12.12
CA LYS A 100 -2.61 3.37 13.22
C LYS A 100 -3.82 4.26 12.95
N ASN A 101 -3.59 5.38 12.28
CA ASN A 101 -4.58 6.42 11.97
C ASN A 101 -5.37 6.05 10.70
N ASN A 102 -4.79 5.25 9.81
CA ASN A 102 -5.42 4.72 8.61
C ASN A 102 -5.09 3.23 8.43
N PRO A 103 -5.80 2.30 9.11
CA PRO A 103 -5.47 0.88 9.12
C PRO A 103 -5.62 0.20 7.75
N LYS A 104 -6.26 0.84 6.77
CA LYS A 104 -6.32 0.35 5.38
C LYS A 104 -5.00 0.54 4.63
N GLN A 105 -4.12 1.40 5.14
CA GLN A 105 -2.83 1.67 4.56
C GLN A 105 -1.77 0.71 5.12
N LEU A 106 -1.20 -0.08 4.22
CA LEU A 106 -0.22 -1.11 4.52
C LEU A 106 1.19 -0.56 4.28
N LEU A 107 2.04 -0.63 5.30
CA LEU A 107 3.44 -0.19 5.31
C LEU A 107 4.36 -1.41 5.29
N VAL A 108 4.20 -2.25 4.27
CA VAL A 108 4.75 -3.61 4.27
C VAL A 108 5.77 -3.77 3.16
N ASP A 109 6.90 -4.37 3.51
CA ASP A 109 7.85 -4.92 2.54
C ASP A 109 7.38 -6.32 2.12
N TRP A 110 6.69 -6.37 0.97
CA TRP A 110 6.10 -7.59 0.45
C TRP A 110 7.14 -8.61 -0.02
N ASP A 111 8.27 -8.12 -0.53
CA ASP A 111 9.34 -8.98 -1.03
C ASP A 111 9.97 -9.72 0.15
N ASN A 112 10.21 -9.02 1.27
CA ASN A 112 10.71 -9.66 2.48
C ASN A 112 9.74 -10.71 3.08
N ILE A 113 8.43 -10.58 2.91
CA ILE A 113 7.49 -11.59 3.43
C ILE A 113 7.43 -12.79 2.49
N PHE A 114 7.22 -12.56 1.20
CA PHE A 114 6.91 -13.64 0.25
C PHE A 114 8.15 -14.31 -0.34
N GLU A 115 9.22 -13.58 -0.62
CA GLU A 115 10.45 -14.19 -1.16
C GLU A 115 11.17 -15.00 -0.08
N ASN A 116 11.32 -14.41 1.11
CA ASN A 116 11.96 -15.05 2.25
C ASN A 116 11.03 -16.01 3.01
N LYS A 117 9.74 -16.04 2.66
CA LYS A 117 8.72 -16.94 3.26
C LYS A 117 8.64 -16.79 4.78
N ASN A 118 8.68 -15.54 5.25
CA ASN A 118 8.63 -15.18 6.66
C ASN A 118 7.20 -15.32 7.22
N PHE A 119 6.72 -16.56 7.31
CA PHE A 119 5.42 -16.90 7.89
C PHE A 119 5.57 -17.37 9.33
N ILE A 120 4.62 -16.98 10.17
CA ILE A 120 4.48 -17.43 11.55
C ILE A 120 3.94 -18.86 11.50
N ASN A 121 4.71 -19.81 12.06
CA ASN A 121 4.43 -21.24 12.03
C ASN A 121 4.31 -21.82 10.61
N ASN A 122 5.40 -21.73 9.84
CA ASN A 122 5.54 -22.44 8.57
C ASN A 122 5.88 -23.93 8.84
N PRO A 123 4.95 -24.88 8.62
CA PRO A 123 5.27 -26.31 8.73
C PRO A 123 6.22 -26.79 7.61
#